data_AF-A0A7G1KX52-F1
#
_entry.id   AF-A0A7G1KX52-F1
#
_cell.length_a   1.000
_cell.length_b   1.000
_cell.length_c   1.000
_cell.angle_alpha   90.00
_cell.angle_beta   90.00
_cell.angle_gamma   90.00
#
_symmetry.space_group_name_H-M   'P 1'
#
loop_
_entity.id
_entity.type
_entity.pdbx_description
1 polymer ?
#
loop_
_entity_poly.entity_id
_entity_poly.type
_entity_poly.pdbx_seq_one_letter_code
_entity_poly.pdbx_strand_id
1 'polypeptide(L)'
;MTTSATWENITEAVTADAEQLKAMTTHGELYGWAKERGLTGTQFAAVKHELRKIGVDYDAIREQVTRQRLSELNAEAAEGVPVIRLSAAGADAVNSYAVCDAEGTVLWYGTFHERDRHYRKGNQASADQSAAGKAIFLASKARQLAKAELARLHLTLTNPHVDTGALIREATAWRLLLDIEINDDPENPPAAVAWCENPGFQDWKEADLAALVEGQDAAAEELA
;
A
#
# COMPACT_ATOMS: atom_id res chain seq x y z
N MET A 1 11.48 -14.25 -22.97
CA MET A 1 12.38 -13.09 -23.06
C MET A 1 11.56 -11.97 -23.69
N THR A 2 11.19 -10.93 -22.93
CA THR A 2 10.42 -9.81 -23.47
C THR A 2 11.41 -8.80 -24.03
N THR A 3 11.47 -8.67 -25.34
CA THR A 3 12.33 -7.69 -26.01
C THR A 3 11.93 -6.29 -25.57
N SER A 4 12.87 -5.47 -25.10
CA SER A 4 12.61 -4.05 -24.80
C SER A 4 12.21 -3.35 -26.09
N ALA A 5 11.09 -2.62 -26.10
CA ALA A 5 10.78 -1.75 -27.23
C ALA A 5 11.85 -0.66 -27.33
N THR A 6 12.16 -0.25 -28.56
CA THR A 6 12.95 0.95 -28.79
C THR A 6 12.13 2.18 -28.40
N TRP A 7 12.81 3.27 -28.07
CA TRP A 7 12.13 4.52 -27.76
C TRP A 7 11.25 4.99 -28.93
N GLU A 8 11.73 4.84 -30.17
CA GLU A 8 10.99 5.17 -31.39
C GLU A 8 9.65 4.42 -31.47
N ASN A 9 9.63 3.12 -31.18
CA ASN A 9 8.39 2.33 -31.16
C ASN A 9 7.40 2.84 -30.09
N ILE A 10 7.91 3.30 -28.94
CA ILE A 10 7.08 3.88 -27.88
C ILE A 10 6.49 5.21 -28.33
N THR A 11 7.30 6.09 -28.94
CA THR A 11 6.86 7.36 -29.51
C THR A 11 5.78 7.15 -30.57
N GLU A 12 5.99 6.22 -31.49
CA GLU A 12 5.03 5.89 -32.55
C GLU A 12 3.70 5.40 -31.95
N ALA A 13 3.76 4.47 -30.99
CA ALA A 13 2.56 3.96 -30.32
C ALA A 13 1.77 5.06 -29.59
N VAL A 14 2.44 5.93 -28.82
CA VAL A 14 1.78 7.04 -28.11
C VAL A 14 1.21 8.06 -29.09
N THR A 15 1.91 8.34 -30.19
CA THR A 15 1.45 9.29 -31.20
C THR A 15 0.24 8.75 -31.97
N ALA A 16 0.25 7.47 -32.34
CA ALA A 16 -0.84 6.82 -33.04
C ALA A 16 -2.15 6.83 -32.24
N ASP A 17 -2.05 6.63 -30.92
CA ASP A 17 -3.19 6.58 -30.01
C ASP A 17 -3.43 7.90 -29.25
N ALA A 18 -2.85 9.03 -29.69
CA ALA A 18 -2.81 10.27 -28.91
C ALA A 18 -4.19 10.79 -28.49
N GLU A 19 -5.18 10.75 -29.39
CA GLU A 19 -6.54 11.21 -29.09
C GLU A 19 -7.25 10.28 -28.09
N GLN A 20 -7.03 8.97 -28.19
CA GLN A 20 -7.54 8.00 -27.22
C GLN A 20 -6.92 8.23 -25.84
N LEU A 21 -5.61 8.44 -25.79
CA LEU A 21 -4.86 8.65 -24.54
C LEU A 21 -5.25 9.95 -23.83
N LYS A 22 -5.52 11.03 -24.58
CA LYS A 22 -6.03 12.29 -24.02
C LYS A 22 -7.44 12.17 -23.45
N ALA A 23 -8.25 11.23 -23.96
CA ALA A 23 -9.60 10.99 -23.49
C ALA A 23 -9.65 10.15 -22.19
N MET A 24 -8.56 9.46 -21.84
CA MET A 24 -8.47 8.68 -20.60
C MET A 24 -8.36 9.62 -19.40
N THR A 25 -9.22 9.40 -18.40
CA THR A 25 -9.33 10.29 -17.22
C THR A 25 -8.66 9.70 -15.98
N THR A 26 -8.27 8.43 -16.03
CA THR A 26 -7.66 7.72 -14.91
C THR A 26 -6.29 7.17 -15.26
N HIS A 27 -5.40 7.16 -14.27
CA HIS A 27 -4.10 6.49 -14.39
C HIS A 27 -4.23 4.98 -14.65
N GLY A 28 -5.34 4.36 -14.24
CA GLY A 28 -5.61 2.95 -14.50
C GLY A 28 -5.83 2.63 -15.98
N GLU A 29 -6.57 3.49 -16.70
CA GLU A 29 -6.78 3.37 -18.15
C GLU A 29 -5.46 3.54 -18.90
N LEU A 30 -4.68 4.57 -18.56
CA LEU A 30 -3.37 4.83 -19.16
C LEU A 30 -2.38 3.68 -18.92
N TYR A 31 -2.37 3.13 -17.71
CA TYR A 31 -1.53 1.97 -17.40
C TYR A 31 -2.04 0.70 -18.11
N GLY A 32 -3.36 0.53 -18.23
CA GLY A 32 -4.00 -0.56 -18.98
C GLY A 32 -3.58 -0.56 -20.45
N TRP A 33 -3.62 0.61 -21.09
CA TRP A 33 -3.13 0.78 -22.46
C TRP A 33 -1.67 0.35 -22.63
N ALA A 34 -0.79 0.76 -21.71
CA ALA A 34 0.63 0.39 -21.74
C ALA A 34 0.82 -1.11 -21.52
N LYS A 35 0.03 -1.70 -20.61
CA LYS A 35 0.05 -3.14 -20.31
C LYS A 35 -0.34 -3.98 -21.52
N GLU A 36 -1.40 -3.61 -22.24
CA GLU A 36 -1.85 -4.29 -23.45
C GLU A 36 -0.77 -4.32 -24.54
N ARG A 37 0.11 -3.31 -24.58
CA ARG A 37 1.23 -3.19 -25.53
C ARG A 37 2.56 -3.74 -25.00
N GLY A 38 2.57 -4.29 -23.78
CA GLY A 38 3.81 -4.77 -23.15
C GLY A 38 4.79 -3.65 -22.75
N LEU A 39 4.35 -2.39 -22.72
CA LEU A 39 5.17 -1.20 -22.44
C LEU A 39 5.19 -0.84 -20.94
N THR A 40 5.21 -1.85 -20.08
CA THR A 40 5.24 -1.67 -18.61
C THR A 40 6.64 -1.94 -18.04
N GLY A 41 6.80 -1.86 -16.72
CA GLY A 41 8.08 -2.10 -16.06
C GLY A 41 9.09 -1.00 -16.39
N THR A 42 10.29 -1.38 -16.84
CA THR A 42 11.37 -0.44 -17.17
C THR A 42 11.03 0.51 -18.31
N GLN A 43 10.17 0.08 -19.25
CA GLN A 43 9.75 0.89 -20.41
C GLN A 43 8.74 1.97 -20.04
N PHE A 44 8.04 1.82 -18.91
CA PHE A 44 6.95 2.73 -18.55
C PHE A 44 7.43 4.16 -18.29
N ALA A 45 8.69 4.35 -17.89
CA ALA A 45 9.28 5.68 -17.75
C ALA A 45 9.33 6.43 -19.09
N ALA A 46 9.67 5.73 -20.18
CA ALA A 46 9.64 6.28 -21.54
C ALA A 46 8.20 6.57 -21.98
N VAL A 47 7.25 5.67 -21.70
CA VAL A 47 5.81 5.90 -21.95
C VAL A 47 5.34 7.19 -21.26
N LYS A 48 5.61 7.36 -19.97
CA LYS A 48 5.25 8.60 -19.24
C LYS A 48 5.92 9.85 -19.81
N HIS A 49 7.11 9.72 -20.39
CA HIS A 49 7.75 10.84 -21.07
C HIS A 49 6.99 11.21 -22.35
N GLU A 50 6.65 10.24 -23.20
CA GLU A 50 5.90 10.49 -24.43
C GLU A 50 4.46 10.96 -24.17
N LEU A 51 3.78 10.43 -23.15
CA LEU A 51 2.47 10.92 -22.72
C LEU A 51 2.49 12.42 -22.41
N ARG A 52 3.55 12.91 -21.74
CA ARG A 52 3.70 14.34 -21.43
C ARG A 52 3.82 15.20 -22.70
N LYS A 53 4.40 14.69 -23.79
CA LYS A 53 4.48 15.43 -25.05
C LYS A 53 3.13 15.65 -25.71
N ILE A 54 2.17 14.75 -25.49
CA ILE A 54 0.79 14.90 -25.98
C ILE A 54 -0.13 15.59 -24.95
N GLY A 55 0.43 16.12 -23.86
CA GLY A 55 -0.31 16.85 -22.83
C GLY A 55 -0.92 15.98 -21.72
N VAL A 56 -0.56 14.69 -21.66
CA VAL A 56 -1.07 13.75 -20.65
C VAL A 56 -0.01 13.56 -19.56
N ASP A 57 -0.25 14.12 -18.37
CA ASP A 57 0.61 13.89 -17.21
C ASP A 57 0.05 12.75 -16.34
N TYR A 58 0.57 11.55 -16.56
CA TYR A 58 0.18 10.34 -15.83
C TYR A 58 0.32 10.50 -14.30
N ASP A 59 1.42 11.10 -13.84
CA ASP A 59 1.70 11.19 -12.40
C ASP A 59 0.76 12.22 -11.75
N ALA A 60 0.48 13.35 -12.44
CA ALA A 60 -0.52 14.33 -11.99
C ALA A 60 -1.94 13.76 -11.95
N ILE A 61 -2.36 13.02 -12.98
CA ILE A 61 -3.67 12.32 -13.01
C ILE A 61 -3.77 11.32 -11.85
N ARG A 62 -2.70 10.55 -11.62
CA ARG A 62 -2.65 9.59 -10.51
C ARG A 62 -2.80 10.27 -9.16
N GLU A 63 -2.11 11.38 -8.95
CA GLU A 63 -2.21 12.17 -7.72
C GLU A 63 -3.62 12.74 -7.54
N GLN A 64 -4.20 13.33 -8.60
CA GLN A 64 -5.56 13.88 -8.57
C GLN A 64 -6.60 12.81 -8.23
N VAL A 65 -6.56 11.65 -8.89
CA VAL A 65 -7.48 10.53 -8.62
C VAL A 65 -7.31 10.02 -7.19
N THR A 66 -6.07 9.93 -6.69
CA THR A 66 -5.82 9.54 -5.31
C THR A 66 -6.42 10.55 -4.34
N ARG A 67 -6.18 11.84 -4.55
CA ARG A 67 -6.66 12.93 -3.70
C ARG A 67 -8.19 12.97 -3.68
N GLN A 68 -8.83 12.80 -4.83
CA GLN A 68 -10.28 12.74 -4.94
C GLN A 68 -10.83 11.56 -4.14
N ARG A 69 -10.31 10.34 -4.36
CA ARG A 69 -10.74 9.15 -3.61
C ARG A 69 -10.54 9.31 -2.11
N LEU A 70 -9.40 9.86 -1.70
CA LEU A 70 -9.13 10.11 -0.28
C LEU A 70 -10.13 11.11 0.31
N SER A 71 -10.50 12.16 -0.44
CA SER A 71 -11.54 13.11 -0.01
C SER A 71 -12.91 12.45 0.11
N GLU A 72 -13.28 11.58 -0.82
CA GLU A 72 -14.54 10.82 -0.80
C GLU A 72 -14.59 9.88 0.41
N LEU A 73 -13.51 9.13 0.68
CA LEU A 73 -13.41 8.26 1.86
C LEU A 73 -13.45 9.05 3.17
N ASN A 74 -12.78 10.21 3.24
CA ASN A 74 -12.86 11.05 4.45
C ASN A 74 -14.27 11.61 4.67
N ALA A 75 -15.01 11.92 3.62
CA ALA A 75 -16.41 12.34 3.73
C ALA A 75 -17.31 11.19 4.21
N GLU A 76 -17.14 9.97 3.67
CA GLU A 76 -17.83 8.76 4.17
C GLU A 76 -17.51 8.48 5.64
N ALA A 77 -16.28 8.75 6.08
CA ALA A 77 -15.86 8.50 7.46
C ALA A 77 -16.27 9.58 8.47
N ALA A 78 -17.00 10.63 8.05
CA ALA A 78 -17.36 11.75 8.92
C ALA A 78 -18.22 11.32 10.13
N GLU A 79 -19.01 10.25 9.98
CA GLU A 79 -19.87 9.69 11.04
C GLU A 79 -19.13 8.70 11.95
N GLY A 80 -17.83 8.50 11.71
CA GLY A 80 -17.01 7.50 12.37
C GLY A 80 -16.88 6.23 11.52
N VAL A 81 -15.73 5.58 11.65
CA VAL A 81 -15.43 4.29 10.99
C VAL A 81 -14.71 3.40 11.98
N PRO A 82 -14.82 2.07 11.82
CA PRO A 82 -14.04 1.15 12.62
C PRO A 82 -12.54 1.42 12.49
N VAL A 83 -11.82 1.15 13.58
CA VAL A 83 -10.40 1.45 13.70
C VAL A 83 -9.61 0.16 13.79
N ILE A 84 -8.48 0.10 13.09
CA ILE A 84 -7.52 -0.99 13.12
C ILE A 84 -6.17 -0.39 13.52
N ARG A 85 -5.52 -0.96 14.53
CA ARG A 85 -4.23 -0.49 15.03
C ARG A 85 -3.18 -1.57 14.84
N LEU A 86 -2.13 -1.24 14.10
CA LEU A 86 -1.04 -2.16 13.79
C LEU A 86 0.31 -1.49 14.02
N SER A 87 1.29 -2.29 14.38
CA SER A 87 2.71 -1.93 14.25
C SER A 87 3.38 -2.82 13.22
N ALA A 88 4.32 -2.28 12.45
CA ALA A 88 5.08 -3.04 11.47
C ALA A 88 6.55 -2.64 11.45
N ALA A 89 7.42 -3.62 11.24
CA ALA A 89 8.86 -3.40 11.11
C ALA A 89 9.44 -4.33 10.06
N GLY A 90 10.42 -3.84 9.30
CA GLY A 90 11.29 -4.67 8.47
C GLY A 90 12.71 -4.62 9.00
N ALA A 91 13.48 -5.67 8.81
CA ALA A 91 14.91 -5.70 9.14
C ALA A 91 15.69 -6.29 7.97
N ASP A 92 16.36 -5.43 7.20
CA ASP A 92 17.19 -5.84 6.05
C ASP A 92 18.37 -6.71 6.51
N ALA A 93 18.97 -6.38 7.65
CA ALA A 93 20.15 -7.07 8.20
C ALA A 93 19.93 -8.58 8.41
N VAL A 94 18.72 -8.97 8.80
CA VAL A 94 18.32 -10.37 9.04
C VAL A 94 17.27 -10.88 8.04
N ASN A 95 16.97 -10.08 7.00
CA ASN A 95 16.02 -10.40 5.94
C ASN A 95 14.61 -10.77 6.47
N SER A 96 14.09 -10.03 7.45
CA SER A 96 12.82 -10.35 8.12
C SER A 96 11.85 -9.18 8.21
N TYR A 97 10.59 -9.49 8.52
CA TYR A 97 9.55 -8.53 8.82
C TYR A 97 8.64 -9.06 9.90
N ALA A 98 7.91 -8.15 10.53
CA ALA A 98 6.80 -8.46 11.41
C ALA A 98 5.68 -7.42 11.33
N VAL A 99 4.47 -7.86 11.64
CA VAL A 99 3.27 -7.06 11.86
C VAL A 99 2.61 -7.56 13.14
N CYS A 100 2.32 -6.65 14.07
CA CYS A 100 1.67 -6.92 15.35
C CYS A 100 0.41 -6.06 15.53
N ASP A 101 -0.50 -6.50 16.39
CA ASP A 101 -1.64 -5.70 16.86
C ASP A 101 -1.20 -4.60 17.87
N ALA A 102 -2.18 -3.93 18.49
CA ALA A 102 -1.95 -2.87 19.47
C ALA A 102 -1.36 -3.38 20.79
N GLU A 103 -1.68 -4.63 21.16
CA GLU A 103 -1.22 -5.33 22.35
C GLU A 103 0.18 -5.93 22.17
N GLY A 104 0.71 -5.91 20.95
CA GLY A 104 2.01 -6.46 20.60
C GLY A 104 1.98 -7.96 20.30
N THR A 105 0.80 -8.55 20.15
CA THR A 105 0.63 -9.90 19.62
C THR A 105 1.05 -9.92 18.17
N VAL A 106 1.95 -10.84 17.82
CA VAL A 106 2.35 -11.01 16.42
C VAL A 106 1.19 -11.58 15.62
N LEU A 107 0.94 -10.96 14.47
CA LEU A 107 -0.09 -11.39 13.53
C LEU A 107 0.55 -12.07 12.32
N TRP A 108 1.68 -11.53 11.86
CA TRP A 108 2.40 -12.02 10.70
C TRP A 108 3.88 -11.69 10.82
N TYR A 109 4.75 -12.70 10.80
CA TYR A 109 6.20 -12.48 10.73
C TYR A 109 6.90 -13.57 9.91
N GLY A 110 8.10 -13.27 9.43
CA GLY A 110 8.93 -14.22 8.71
C GLY A 110 9.99 -13.52 7.88
N THR A 111 10.48 -14.21 6.85
CA THR A 111 11.52 -13.69 5.96
C THR A 111 10.97 -13.11 4.67
N PHE A 112 11.63 -12.08 4.13
CA PHE A 112 11.24 -11.54 2.83
C PHE A 112 11.48 -12.55 1.71
N HIS A 113 10.54 -12.57 0.76
CA HIS A 113 10.64 -13.36 -0.46
C HIS A 113 11.06 -12.46 -1.63
N GLU A 114 11.74 -13.02 -2.64
CA GLU A 114 12.07 -12.34 -3.91
C GLU A 114 10.87 -11.69 -4.64
N ARG A 115 9.65 -12.14 -4.32
CA ARG A 115 8.40 -11.63 -4.92
C ARG A 115 7.79 -10.48 -4.12
N ASP A 116 8.36 -10.14 -2.96
CA ASP A 116 7.92 -8.99 -2.20
C ASP A 116 8.17 -7.72 -3.01
N ARG A 117 7.06 -7.05 -3.35
CA ARG A 117 7.02 -5.95 -4.31
C ARG A 117 8.02 -4.84 -3.96
N HIS A 118 8.09 -4.48 -2.68
CA HIS A 118 8.83 -3.32 -2.18
C HIS A 118 10.26 -3.66 -1.76
N TYR A 119 10.50 -4.87 -1.24
CA TYR A 119 11.77 -5.20 -0.63
C TYR A 119 12.92 -5.31 -1.66
N ARG A 120 14.04 -4.67 -1.34
CA ARG A 120 15.29 -4.72 -2.09
C ARG A 120 16.41 -4.98 -1.08
N LYS A 121 17.09 -6.12 -1.22
CA LYS A 121 18.20 -6.50 -0.34
C LYS A 121 19.28 -5.41 -0.29
N GLY A 122 19.76 -5.10 0.91
CA GLY A 122 20.72 -4.03 1.17
C GLY A 122 20.07 -2.65 1.32
N ASN A 123 18.74 -2.58 1.52
CA ASN A 123 18.02 -1.32 1.65
C ASN A 123 16.95 -1.42 2.76
N GLN A 124 17.30 -0.89 3.93
CA GLN A 124 16.43 -0.87 5.11
C GLN A 124 15.09 -0.17 4.86
N ALA A 125 15.08 1.00 4.21
CA ALA A 125 13.81 1.69 3.90
C ALA A 125 12.87 0.85 3.03
N SER A 126 13.42 0.00 2.15
CA SER A 126 12.61 -0.92 1.34
C SER A 126 12.05 -2.10 2.16
N ALA A 127 12.76 -2.52 3.21
CA ALA A 127 12.28 -3.54 4.16
C ALA A 127 11.11 -2.98 4.97
N ASP A 128 11.24 -1.77 5.52
CA ASP A 128 10.18 -1.08 6.25
C ASP A 128 8.97 -0.79 5.36
N GLN A 129 9.19 -0.33 4.14
CA GLN A 129 8.14 -0.14 3.13
C GLN A 129 7.38 -1.45 2.85
N SER A 130 8.09 -2.57 2.77
CA SER A 130 7.52 -3.89 2.54
C SER A 130 6.67 -4.35 3.74
N ALA A 131 7.18 -4.18 4.96
CA ALA A 131 6.45 -4.48 6.19
C ALA A 131 5.17 -3.63 6.33
N ALA A 132 5.25 -2.32 6.03
CA ALA A 132 4.10 -1.43 6.02
C ALA A 132 3.04 -1.86 4.98
N GLY A 133 3.45 -2.27 3.77
CA GLY A 133 2.54 -2.82 2.76
C GLY A 133 1.84 -4.11 3.23
N LYS A 134 2.56 -4.99 3.95
CA LYS A 134 1.99 -6.20 4.56
C LYS A 134 0.96 -5.85 5.64
N ALA A 135 1.20 -4.83 6.45
CA ALA A 135 0.22 -4.33 7.43
C ALA A 135 -1.04 -3.75 6.76
N ILE A 136 -0.90 -2.99 5.68
CA ILE A 136 -2.04 -2.50 4.88
C ILE A 136 -2.85 -3.67 4.31
N PHE A 137 -2.17 -4.69 3.77
CA PHE A 137 -2.84 -5.90 3.30
C PHE A 137 -3.60 -6.58 4.44
N LEU A 138 -3.00 -6.72 5.62
CA LEU A 138 -3.62 -7.34 6.78
C LEU A 138 -4.87 -6.59 7.24
N ALA A 139 -4.78 -5.27 7.38
CA ALA A 139 -5.90 -4.40 7.72
C ALA A 139 -7.03 -4.49 6.69
N SER A 140 -6.70 -4.64 5.39
CA SER A 140 -7.72 -4.84 4.35
C SER A 140 -8.49 -6.14 4.54
N LYS A 141 -7.82 -7.18 5.06
CA LYS A 141 -8.43 -8.49 5.36
C LYS A 141 -9.28 -8.43 6.61
N ALA A 142 -8.79 -7.80 7.68
CA ALA A 142 -9.57 -7.53 8.88
C ALA A 142 -10.87 -6.77 8.54
N ARG A 143 -10.77 -5.66 7.79
CA ARG A 143 -11.92 -4.89 7.28
C ARG A 143 -12.92 -5.76 6.50
N GLN A 144 -12.43 -6.60 5.58
CA GLN A 144 -13.28 -7.49 4.77
C GLN A 144 -14.01 -8.53 5.62
N LEU A 145 -13.34 -9.14 6.59
CA LEU A 145 -13.93 -10.14 7.49
C LEU A 145 -14.99 -9.52 8.40
N ALA A 146 -14.73 -8.30 8.89
CA ALA A 146 -15.64 -7.48 9.66
C ALA A 146 -16.79 -6.88 8.81
N LYS A 147 -16.77 -7.08 7.48
CA LYS A 147 -17.74 -6.51 6.52
C LYS A 147 -17.87 -4.99 6.62
N ALA A 148 -16.80 -4.31 7.01
CA ALA A 148 -16.76 -2.85 7.06
C ALA A 148 -16.51 -2.28 5.66
N GLU A 149 -17.34 -1.33 5.24
CA GLU A 149 -17.16 -0.67 3.93
C GLU A 149 -15.89 0.19 3.89
N LEU A 150 -15.50 0.76 5.02
CA LEU A 150 -14.34 1.61 5.20
C LEU A 150 -13.81 1.39 6.63
N ALA A 151 -12.50 1.50 6.81
CA ALA A 151 -11.87 1.50 8.13
C ALA A 151 -10.70 2.48 8.18
N ARG A 152 -10.34 2.93 9.38
CA ARG A 152 -9.13 3.70 9.65
C ARG A 152 -8.03 2.76 10.12
N LEU A 153 -6.87 2.82 9.50
CA LEU A 153 -5.66 2.11 9.91
C LEU A 153 -4.71 3.11 10.57
N HIS A 154 -4.46 2.95 11.87
CA HIS A 154 -3.31 3.55 12.54
C HIS A 154 -2.13 2.59 12.44
N LEU A 155 -1.11 2.99 11.70
CA LEU A 155 0.09 2.20 11.47
C LEU A 155 1.28 2.84 12.16
N THR A 156 1.83 2.16 13.17
CA THR A 156 3.07 2.56 13.83
C THR A 156 4.26 1.94 13.11
N LEU A 157 5.23 2.77 12.74
CA LEU A 157 6.50 2.39 12.09
C LEU A 157 7.67 3.01 12.84
N THR A 158 8.89 2.55 12.58
CA THR A 158 10.12 3.13 13.15
C THR A 158 10.87 4.04 12.18
N ASN A 159 10.69 3.85 10.86
CA ASN A 159 11.51 4.51 9.84
C ASN A 159 10.74 5.68 9.18
N PRO A 160 11.18 6.94 9.34
CA PRO A 160 10.54 8.09 8.72
C PRO A 160 10.78 8.20 7.21
N HIS A 161 11.66 7.38 6.63
CA HIS A 161 12.04 7.43 5.22
C HIS A 161 11.20 6.53 4.31
N VAL A 162 10.10 5.97 4.81
CA VAL A 162 9.12 5.27 3.97
C VAL A 162 8.40 6.24 3.02
N ASP A 163 8.03 5.77 1.82
CA ASP A 163 7.23 6.54 0.87
C ASP A 163 5.77 6.56 1.35
N THR A 164 5.44 7.51 2.22
CA THR A 164 4.11 7.70 2.80
C THR A 164 3.05 7.94 1.72
N GLY A 165 3.39 8.65 0.65
CA GLY A 165 2.50 8.85 -0.49
C GLY A 165 2.16 7.54 -1.20
N ALA A 166 3.11 6.61 -1.33
CA ALA A 166 2.84 5.27 -1.84
C ALA A 166 1.97 4.45 -0.91
N LEU A 167 2.21 4.52 0.41
CA LEU A 167 1.41 3.81 1.41
C LEU A 167 -0.03 4.32 1.44
N ILE A 168 -0.25 5.64 1.43
CA ILE A 168 -1.59 6.25 1.38
C ILE A 168 -2.33 5.80 0.11
N ARG A 169 -1.66 5.80 -1.04
CA ARG A 169 -2.26 5.29 -2.30
C ARG A 169 -2.67 3.83 -2.19
N GLU A 170 -1.81 3.01 -1.59
CA GLU A 170 -2.08 1.58 -1.41
C GLU A 170 -3.26 1.34 -0.46
N ALA A 171 -3.27 2.01 0.69
CA ALA A 171 -4.37 1.96 1.66
C ALA A 171 -5.70 2.46 1.05
N THR A 172 -5.67 3.59 0.33
CA THR A 172 -6.85 4.14 -0.34
C THR A 172 -7.45 3.15 -1.34
N ALA A 173 -6.61 2.42 -2.08
CA ALA A 173 -7.07 1.38 -3.01
C ALA A 173 -7.78 0.22 -2.31
N TRP A 174 -7.47 -0.02 -1.03
CA TRP A 174 -8.12 -1.03 -0.18
C TRP A 174 -9.28 -0.48 0.65
N ARG A 175 -9.70 0.77 0.44
CA ARG A 175 -10.68 1.49 1.26
C ARG A 175 -10.28 1.54 2.73
N LEU A 176 -9.04 1.96 2.97
CA LEU A 176 -8.48 2.26 4.29
C LEU A 176 -8.04 3.72 4.35
N LEU A 177 -8.43 4.43 5.41
CA LEU A 177 -7.86 5.73 5.77
C LEU A 177 -6.60 5.48 6.60
N LEU A 178 -5.43 5.81 6.06
CA LEU A 178 -4.15 5.51 6.70
C LEU A 178 -3.63 6.70 7.48
N ASP A 179 -3.41 6.50 8.78
CA ASP A 179 -2.66 7.38 9.66
C ASP A 179 -1.35 6.68 10.03
N ILE A 180 -0.21 7.36 9.80
CA ILE A 180 1.12 6.82 10.12
C ILE A 180 1.66 7.55 11.34
N GLU A 181 2.08 6.77 12.33
CA GLU A 181 2.86 7.22 13.47
C GLU A 181 4.30 6.71 13.32
N ILE A 182 5.29 7.58 13.48
CA ILE A 182 6.69 7.18 13.55
C ILE A 182 7.09 7.17 15.03
N ASN A 183 7.36 5.99 15.57
CA ASN A 183 7.96 5.78 16.88
C ASN A 183 9.40 5.27 16.68
N ASP A 184 10.36 6.18 16.78
CA ASP A 184 11.79 5.92 16.66
C ASP A 184 12.50 5.87 18.02
N ASP A 185 11.75 5.78 19.12
CA ASP A 185 12.30 5.66 20.47
C ASP A 185 13.00 4.30 20.65
N PRO A 186 14.33 4.27 20.83
CA PRO A 186 15.06 3.02 21.03
C PRO A 186 14.77 2.37 22.39
N GLU A 187 14.26 3.11 23.38
CA GLU A 187 13.90 2.57 24.70
C GLU A 187 12.52 1.92 24.70
N ASN A 188 11.65 2.31 23.77
CA ASN A 188 10.29 1.78 23.64
C ASN A 188 9.90 1.54 22.16
N PRO A 189 10.62 0.65 21.45
CA PRO A 189 10.33 0.37 20.05
C PRO A 189 8.99 -0.37 19.91
N PRO A 190 8.29 -0.22 18.77
CA PRO A 190 7.10 -1.02 18.48
C PRO A 190 7.39 -2.53 18.57
N ALA A 191 6.43 -3.31 19.06
CA ALA A 191 6.58 -4.76 19.29
C ALA A 191 7.08 -5.53 18.05
N ALA A 192 6.68 -5.08 16.85
CA ALA A 192 7.12 -5.66 15.59
C ALA A 192 8.66 -5.67 15.42
N VAL A 193 9.39 -4.71 15.99
CA VAL A 193 10.86 -4.67 15.90
C VAL A 193 11.49 -5.90 16.53
N ALA A 194 11.02 -6.31 17.72
CA ALA A 194 11.53 -7.48 18.41
C ALA A 194 11.27 -8.77 17.61
N TRP A 195 10.12 -8.86 16.94
CA TRP A 195 9.75 -10.02 16.13
C TRP A 195 10.60 -10.21 14.87
N CYS A 196 11.25 -9.15 14.37
CA CYS A 196 12.19 -9.28 13.26
C CYS A 196 13.40 -10.18 13.61
N GLU A 197 13.83 -10.23 14.87
CA GLU A 197 14.96 -11.04 15.33
C GLU A 197 14.55 -12.47 15.73
N ASN A 198 13.24 -12.74 15.79
CA ASN A 198 12.73 -14.04 16.21
C ASN A 198 12.83 -15.06 15.06
N PRO A 199 13.39 -16.27 15.30
CA PRO A 199 13.43 -17.32 14.29
C PRO A 199 12.02 -17.85 14.00
N GLY A 200 11.81 -18.34 12.78
CA GLY A 200 10.57 -18.97 12.35
C GLY A 200 9.69 -18.05 11.49
N PHE A 201 8.41 -18.37 11.48
CA PHE A 201 7.38 -17.60 10.77
C PHE A 201 6.02 -17.87 11.42
N GLN A 202 5.08 -16.94 11.23
CA GLN A 202 3.66 -17.13 11.49
C GLN A 202 2.89 -16.57 10.30
N ASP A 203 2.01 -17.37 9.70
CA ASP A 203 1.15 -16.88 8.62
C ASP A 203 -0.03 -16.10 9.19
N TRP A 204 -0.38 -14.98 8.56
CA TRP A 204 -1.49 -14.14 9.00
C TRP A 204 -2.84 -14.86 9.08
N LYS A 205 -3.01 -15.96 8.34
CA LYS A 205 -4.24 -16.78 8.38
C LYS A 205 -4.44 -17.50 9.72
N GLU A 206 -3.40 -17.58 10.54
CA GLU A 206 -3.45 -18.18 11.87
C GLU A 206 -3.91 -17.16 12.93
N ALA A 207 -3.91 -15.86 12.60
CA ALA A 207 -4.37 -14.79 13.48
C ALA A 207 -5.88 -14.53 13.36
N ASP A 208 -6.50 -14.14 14.48
CA ASP A 208 -7.90 -13.69 14.49
C ASP A 208 -8.00 -12.23 14.02
N LEU A 209 -8.11 -12.05 12.70
CA LEU A 209 -8.18 -10.71 12.11
C LEU A 209 -9.51 -9.99 12.36
N ALA A 210 -10.58 -10.71 12.71
CA ALA A 210 -11.86 -10.07 12.99
C ALA A 210 -11.80 -9.28 14.31
N ALA A 211 -11.04 -9.78 15.28
CA ALA A 211 -10.80 -9.13 16.56
C ALA A 211 -10.03 -7.80 16.46
N LEU A 212 -9.38 -7.51 15.32
CA LEU A 212 -8.60 -6.29 15.12
C LEU A 212 -9.44 -5.04 14.85
N VAL A 213 -10.75 -5.19 14.62
CA VAL A 213 -11.62 -4.09 14.18
C VAL A 213 -12.35 -3.51 15.39
N GLU A 214 -11.85 -2.38 15.90
CA GLU A 214 -12.42 -1.64 17.02
C GLU A 214 -13.63 -0.80 16.57
N GLY A 215 -14.66 -0.69 17.43
CA GLY A 215 -15.76 0.27 17.25
C GLY A 215 -16.95 -0.19 16.40
N GLN A 216 -17.12 -1.50 16.15
CA GLN A 216 -18.33 -2.04 15.50
C GLN A 216 -19.53 -2.22 16.44
N ASP A 217 -19.34 -2.18 17.76
CA ASP A 217 -20.37 -2.58 18.73
C ASP A 217 -21.39 -1.48 19.10
N ALA A 218 -21.24 -0.24 18.64
CA ALA A 218 -22.13 0.85 19.05
C ALA A 218 -23.55 0.79 18.44
N ALA A 219 -23.81 -0.07 17.44
CA ALA A 219 -25.12 -0.15 16.77
C ALA A 219 -25.99 -1.35 17.19
N ALA A 220 -25.47 -2.27 18.01
CA ALA A 220 -26.18 -3.50 18.38
C ALA A 220 -26.87 -3.44 19.76
N GLU A 221 -26.48 -2.52 20.64
CA GLU A 221 -27.05 -2.42 22.01
C GLU A 221 -28.25 -1.48 22.15
N GLU A 222 -28.62 -0.69 21.12
CA GLU A 222 -29.76 0.23 21.20
C GLU A 222 -31.13 -0.40 20.85
N LEU A 223 -31.20 -1.72 20.66
CA LEU A 223 -32.42 -2.46 20.34
C LEU A 223 -32.71 -3.68 21.23
N ALA A 224 -32.06 -3.79 22.40
CA ALA A 224 -32.34 -4.84 23.38
C ALA A 224 -33.30 -4.38 24.50
#